data_AF-A0A661CIW8-F1
#
_entry.id   AF-A0A661CIW8-F1
#
_cell.length_a   1.000
_cell.length_b   1.000
_cell.length_c   1.000
_cell.angle_alpha   90.00
_cell.angle_beta   90.00
_cell.angle_gamma   90.00
#
_symmetry.space_group_name_H-M   'P 1'
#
loop_
_entity.id
_entity.type
_entity.pdbx_description
1 polymer ?
#
loop_
_entity_poly.entity_id
_entity_poly.type
_entity_poly.pdbx_seq_one_letter_code
_entity_poly.pdbx_strand_id
1 'polypeptide(L)'
;MVGNTLPTLHYHCLIIMNDKLIIGLAMILVMLTGCGSETAPFVPQQIDAITDEKELIKRMFRHSVKRLPNGQLNALIQRNFMGALELVPTSTSNVSDKCRATPDCLGMLYAATSQTGQEQAKILYRIYHRDESSIMSCAWMETYGLNFSDKNEELMKQVKVRALEWTNTCFAKLSKPN
;
A
#
# COMPACT_ATOMS: atom_id res chain seq x y z
N MET A 1 -33.19 66.20 54.16
CA MET A 1 -33.13 67.31 53.19
C MET A 1 -32.12 66.96 52.11
N VAL A 2 -32.42 67.44 50.91
CA VAL A 2 -32.02 66.98 49.57
C VAL A 2 -30.54 67.20 49.25
N GLY A 3 -29.96 66.32 48.41
CA GLY A 3 -28.67 66.56 47.74
C GLY A 3 -28.16 65.38 46.89
N ASN A 4 -28.69 65.25 45.66
CA ASN A 4 -28.20 64.68 44.38
C ASN A 4 -26.84 63.90 44.37
N THR A 5 -26.63 62.79 43.65
CA THR A 5 -26.82 62.53 42.19
C THR A 5 -26.84 61.02 41.84
N LEU A 6 -27.43 60.73 40.68
CA LEU A 6 -27.69 59.43 40.01
C LEU A 6 -26.44 58.90 39.21
N PRO A 7 -26.55 57.88 38.34
CA PRO A 7 -25.85 56.58 38.37
C PRO A 7 -24.75 56.43 37.30
N THR A 8 -24.06 55.28 37.21
CA THR A 8 -23.88 54.50 35.95
C THR A 8 -22.99 53.27 36.16
N LEU A 9 -23.61 52.08 36.12
CA LEU A 9 -23.02 50.93 35.42
C LEU A 9 -22.74 51.35 33.98
N HIS A 10 -21.63 50.93 33.37
CA HIS A 10 -21.52 50.53 31.95
C HIS A 10 -20.23 49.69 31.77
N TYR A 11 -20.36 48.37 31.95
CA TYR A 11 -19.45 47.41 31.32
C TYR A 11 -20.04 47.08 29.95
N HIS A 12 -19.52 47.67 28.88
CA HIS A 12 -19.70 47.12 27.54
C HIS A 12 -18.50 47.55 26.68
N CYS A 13 -17.44 46.75 26.69
CA CYS A 13 -16.68 46.53 25.47
C CYS A 13 -17.04 45.12 25.01
N LEU A 14 -18.18 45.04 24.33
CA LEU A 14 -18.64 43.85 23.63
C LEU A 14 -17.68 43.65 22.45
N ILE A 15 -16.58 42.93 22.68
CA ILE A 15 -15.78 42.39 21.57
C ILE A 15 -16.67 41.31 20.94
N ILE A 16 -17.41 41.68 19.90
CA ILE A 16 -18.00 40.73 18.96
C ILE A 16 -16.82 40.13 18.18
N MET A 17 -16.13 39.20 18.80
CA MET A 17 -15.21 38.31 18.13
C MET A 17 -16.06 37.29 17.38
N ASN A 18 -16.16 37.53 16.08
CA ASN A 18 -16.79 36.71 15.06
C ASN A 18 -16.61 35.20 15.34
N ASP A 19 -17.69 34.52 15.76
CA ASP A 19 -17.70 33.08 16.07
C ASP A 19 -17.12 32.21 14.94
N LYS A 20 -17.21 32.69 13.69
CA LYS A 20 -16.64 32.02 12.52
C LYS A 20 -15.11 31.94 12.54
N LEU A 21 -14.43 32.89 13.17
CA LEU A 21 -12.97 32.93 13.23
C LEU A 21 -12.43 31.96 14.29
N ILE A 22 -13.12 31.83 15.43
CA ILE A 22 -12.77 30.88 16.50
C ILE A 22 -13.07 29.45 16.05
N ILE A 23 -14.21 29.21 15.40
CA ILE A 23 -14.56 27.90 14.83
C ILE A 23 -13.59 27.53 13.69
N GLY A 24 -13.18 28.50 12.87
CA GLY A 24 -12.17 28.30 11.81
C GLY A 24 -10.80 27.93 12.37
N LEU A 25 -10.33 28.61 13.42
CA LEU A 25 -9.08 28.30 14.10
C LEU A 25 -9.12 26.94 14.82
N ALA A 26 -10.26 26.58 15.42
CA ALA A 26 -10.43 25.27 16.05
C ALA A 26 -10.42 24.13 15.01
N MET A 27 -11.05 24.31 13.84
CA MET A 27 -10.97 23.31 12.76
C MET A 27 -9.57 23.19 12.15
N ILE A 28 -8.84 24.30 12.01
CA ILE A 28 -7.44 24.28 11.54
C ILE A 28 -6.54 23.57 12.57
N LEU A 29 -6.79 23.76 13.87
CA LEU A 29 -6.04 23.08 14.93
C LEU A 29 -6.34 21.56 14.99
N VAL A 30 -7.58 21.14 14.70
CA VAL A 30 -7.95 19.72 14.54
C VAL A 30 -7.31 19.10 13.28
N MET A 31 -7.17 19.87 12.19
CA MET A 31 -6.44 19.40 11.00
C MET A 31 -4.92 19.33 11.21
N LEU A 32 -4.34 20.16 12.09
CA LEU A 32 -2.90 20.16 12.41
C LEU A 32 -2.50 19.16 13.51
N THR A 33 -3.45 18.69 14.32
CA THR A 33 -3.21 17.66 15.37
C THR A 33 -3.65 16.26 14.95
N GLY A 34 -4.20 16.09 13.74
CA GLY A 34 -4.58 14.81 13.15
C GLY A 34 -3.47 14.09 12.37
N CYS A 35 -2.22 14.54 12.46
CA CYS A 35 -1.06 13.82 11.92
C CYS A 35 -0.28 13.16 13.07
N GLY A 36 -0.99 12.35 13.86
CA GLY A 36 -0.35 11.19 14.46
C GLY A 36 0.13 10.32 13.31
N SER A 37 1.37 10.53 12.87
CA SER A 37 2.09 9.57 12.04
C SER A 37 2.31 8.32 12.89
N GLU A 38 1.25 7.54 13.09
CA GLU A 38 1.43 6.10 13.08
C GLU A 38 1.98 5.79 11.69
N THR A 39 3.31 5.78 11.57
CA THR A 39 3.96 5.13 10.43
C THR A 39 3.34 3.75 10.37
N ALA A 40 2.57 3.48 9.32
CA ALA A 40 1.95 2.17 9.14
C ALA A 40 3.03 1.11 9.41
N PRO A 41 2.78 0.07 10.21
CA PRO A 41 3.83 -0.84 10.69
C PRO A 41 4.57 -1.60 9.57
N PHE A 42 4.19 -1.39 8.31
CA PHE A 42 4.70 -2.05 7.12
C PHE A 42 5.10 -1.05 6.05
N VAL A 43 5.96 -0.08 6.39
CA VAL A 43 6.64 0.76 5.39
C VAL A 43 7.99 0.11 5.04
N PRO A 44 8.26 -0.18 3.75
CA PRO A 44 9.55 -0.72 3.37
C PRO A 44 10.65 0.34 3.51
N GLN A 45 11.81 -0.08 4.01
CA GLN A 45 13.00 0.74 4.10
C GLN A 45 13.68 0.90 2.74
N GLN A 46 13.54 -0.10 1.87
CA GLN A 46 14.12 -0.11 0.53
C GLN A 46 13.20 -0.82 -0.45
N ILE A 47 13.15 -0.29 -1.67
CA ILE A 47 12.43 -0.86 -2.81
C ILE A 47 13.39 -0.93 -4.00
N ASP A 48 13.64 -2.13 -4.49
CA ASP A 48 14.45 -2.34 -5.70
C ASP A 48 13.56 -2.82 -6.84
N ALA A 49 13.59 -2.14 -7.99
CA ALA A 49 13.10 -2.71 -9.24
C ALA A 49 14.15 -3.67 -9.80
N ILE A 50 13.73 -4.88 -10.19
CA ILE A 50 14.63 -5.91 -10.74
C ILE A 50 14.36 -5.99 -12.24
N THR A 51 15.32 -5.56 -13.05
CA THR A 51 15.21 -5.58 -14.52
C THR A 51 16.11 -6.66 -15.15
N ASP A 52 17.14 -7.12 -14.44
CA ASP A 52 18.04 -8.18 -14.91
C ASP A 52 17.50 -9.57 -14.52
N GLU A 53 17.31 -10.44 -15.51
CA GLU A 53 16.73 -11.77 -15.31
C GLU A 53 17.63 -12.68 -14.46
N LYS A 54 18.96 -12.60 -14.62
CA LYS A 54 19.88 -13.42 -13.84
C LYS A 54 19.84 -13.01 -12.36
N GLU A 55 19.74 -11.72 -12.07
CA GLU A 55 19.57 -11.21 -10.72
C GLU A 55 18.21 -11.59 -10.13
N LEU A 56 17.14 -11.55 -10.92
CA LEU A 56 15.83 -12.04 -10.51
C LEU A 56 15.90 -13.51 -10.08
N ILE A 57 16.50 -14.37 -10.90
CA ILE A 57 16.64 -15.81 -10.62
C ILE A 57 17.43 -16.02 -9.32
N LYS A 58 18.55 -15.30 -9.13
CA LYS A 58 19.34 -15.36 -7.88
C LYS A 58 18.49 -14.97 -6.67
N ARG A 59 17.73 -13.87 -6.76
CA ARG A 59 16.85 -13.39 -5.68
C ARG A 59 15.72 -14.38 -5.39
N MET A 60 15.13 -14.98 -6.43
CA MET A 60 14.11 -16.03 -6.29
C MET A 60 14.64 -17.24 -5.53
N PHE A 61 15.82 -17.76 -5.90
CA PHE A 61 16.43 -18.88 -5.19
C PHE A 61 16.67 -18.55 -3.71
N ARG A 62 17.27 -17.38 -3.42
CA ARG A 62 17.49 -16.94 -2.03
C ARG A 62 16.18 -16.79 -1.25
N HIS A 63 15.15 -16.21 -1.87
CA HIS A 63 13.83 -16.05 -1.25
C HIS A 63 13.17 -17.39 -0.95
N SER A 64 13.24 -18.35 -1.86
CA SER A 64 12.58 -19.66 -1.69
C SER A 64 13.08 -20.42 -0.46
N VAL A 65 14.38 -20.34 -0.16
CA VAL A 65 15.01 -21.02 0.99
C VAL A 65 14.59 -20.41 2.34
N LYS A 66 14.23 -19.13 2.35
CA LYS A 66 13.91 -18.34 3.54
C LYS A 66 12.46 -17.90 3.60
N ARG A 67 11.61 -18.50 2.78
CA ARG A 67 10.21 -18.11 2.61
C ARG A 67 9.39 -18.49 3.84
N LEU A 68 8.52 -17.58 4.27
CA LEU A 68 7.58 -17.87 5.35
C LEU A 68 6.42 -18.77 4.85
N PRO A 69 5.94 -19.74 5.64
CA PRO A 69 4.92 -20.70 5.20
C PRO A 69 3.63 -20.06 4.67
N ASN A 70 3.17 -18.98 5.32
CA ASN A 70 1.96 -18.25 4.95
C ASN A 70 2.27 -16.93 4.21
N GLY A 71 3.52 -16.72 3.81
CA GLY A 71 3.99 -15.50 3.19
C GLY A 71 3.80 -15.44 1.68
N GLN A 72 2.95 -16.30 1.10
CA GLN A 72 2.77 -16.37 -0.35
C GLN A 72 1.40 -15.85 -0.77
N LEU A 73 1.40 -14.99 -1.79
CA LEU A 73 0.20 -14.58 -2.51
C LEU A 73 0.42 -14.88 -3.99
N ASN A 74 -0.40 -15.76 -4.54
CA ASN A 74 -0.50 -15.91 -5.99
C ASN A 74 -1.89 -15.46 -6.44
N ALA A 75 -1.96 -14.68 -7.51
CA ALA A 75 -3.21 -14.15 -8.02
C ALA A 75 -3.20 -14.07 -9.55
N LEU A 76 -4.39 -14.22 -10.12
CA LEU A 76 -4.65 -13.78 -11.49
C LEU A 76 -4.88 -12.28 -11.48
N ILE A 77 -4.51 -11.61 -12.57
CA ILE A 77 -4.76 -10.20 -12.79
C ILE A 77 -5.89 -10.10 -13.82
N GLN A 78 -6.96 -9.42 -13.47
CA GLN A 78 -8.15 -9.24 -14.29
C GLN A 78 -8.65 -7.79 -14.19
N ARG A 79 -9.70 -7.43 -14.95
CA ARG A 79 -10.45 -6.20 -14.73
C ARG A 79 -11.79 -6.52 -14.09
N ASN A 80 -12.15 -5.75 -13.07
CA ASN A 80 -13.47 -5.81 -12.47
C ASN A 80 -14.54 -5.17 -13.37
N PHE A 81 -15.80 -5.19 -12.93
CA PHE A 81 -16.92 -4.58 -13.67
C PHE A 81 -16.79 -3.07 -13.92
N MET A 82 -15.95 -2.37 -13.15
CA MET A 82 -15.64 -0.95 -13.35
C MET A 82 -14.45 -0.72 -14.30
N GLY A 83 -13.87 -1.80 -14.84
CA GLY A 83 -12.69 -1.75 -15.70
C GLY A 83 -11.37 -1.55 -14.94
N ALA A 84 -11.36 -1.52 -13.60
CA ALA A 84 -10.14 -1.38 -12.80
C ALA A 84 -9.43 -2.73 -12.65
N LEU A 85 -8.09 -2.71 -12.57
CA LEU A 85 -7.33 -3.93 -12.32
C LEU A 85 -7.66 -4.50 -10.94
N GLU A 86 -7.82 -5.80 -10.86
CA GLU A 86 -8.03 -6.53 -9.62
C GLU A 86 -7.16 -7.78 -9.56
N LEU A 87 -6.85 -8.19 -8.32
CA LEU A 87 -6.13 -9.42 -8.02
C LEU A 87 -7.14 -10.47 -7.58
N VAL A 88 -7.28 -11.54 -8.35
CA VAL A 88 -8.12 -12.69 -8.01
C VAL A 88 -7.22 -13.76 -7.40
N PRO A 89 -7.24 -13.97 -6.06
CA PRO A 89 -6.38 -14.94 -5.40
C PRO A 89 -6.64 -16.34 -5.94
N THR A 90 -5.59 -17.16 -6.02
CA THR A 90 -5.72 -18.56 -6.42
C THR A 90 -5.02 -19.48 -5.43
N SER A 91 -5.67 -20.59 -5.11
CA SER A 91 -5.09 -21.68 -4.33
C SER A 91 -4.21 -22.61 -5.18
N THR A 92 -4.21 -22.45 -6.51
CA THR A 92 -3.42 -23.28 -7.41
C THR A 92 -1.94 -22.89 -7.33
N SER A 93 -1.07 -23.90 -7.24
CA SER A 93 0.39 -23.69 -7.37
C SER A 93 0.77 -23.24 -8.78
N ASN A 94 0.00 -23.67 -9.78
CA ASN A 94 0.20 -23.33 -11.19
C ASN A 94 -0.78 -22.23 -11.64
N VAL A 95 -0.43 -20.99 -11.35
CA VAL A 95 -1.21 -19.79 -11.71
C VAL A 95 -1.14 -19.50 -13.21
N SER A 96 -0.04 -19.88 -13.85
CA SER A 96 0.16 -19.74 -15.30
C SER A 96 -0.86 -20.52 -16.11
N ASP A 97 -1.03 -21.80 -15.83
CA ASP A 97 -1.99 -22.60 -16.59
C ASP A 97 -3.43 -22.14 -16.33
N LYS A 98 -3.73 -21.72 -15.09
CA LYS A 98 -5.02 -21.13 -14.77
C LYS A 98 -5.27 -19.83 -15.53
N CYS A 99 -4.28 -18.96 -15.65
CA CYS A 99 -4.39 -17.72 -16.42
C CYS A 99 -4.62 -18.01 -17.91
N ARG A 100 -3.88 -18.95 -18.50
CA ARG A 100 -4.04 -19.37 -19.91
C ARG A 100 -5.44 -19.90 -20.21
N ALA A 101 -6.01 -20.67 -19.26
CA ALA A 101 -7.35 -21.23 -19.38
C ALA A 101 -8.48 -20.23 -19.07
N THR A 102 -8.17 -19.04 -18.53
CA THR A 102 -9.16 -18.05 -18.13
C THR A 102 -9.23 -16.93 -19.18
N PRO A 103 -10.35 -16.79 -19.93
CA PRO A 103 -10.48 -15.83 -21.02
C PRO A 103 -10.14 -14.39 -20.63
N ASP A 104 -10.57 -13.94 -19.46
CA ASP A 104 -10.39 -12.56 -18.99
C ASP A 104 -9.09 -12.34 -18.20
N CYS A 105 -8.19 -13.33 -18.16
CA CYS A 105 -6.90 -13.15 -17.53
C CYS A 105 -6.02 -12.20 -18.35
N LEU A 106 -5.47 -11.19 -17.68
CA LEU A 106 -4.52 -10.23 -18.25
C LEU A 106 -3.07 -10.56 -17.87
N GLY A 107 -2.88 -11.29 -16.77
CA GLY A 107 -1.56 -11.64 -16.27
C GLY A 107 -1.61 -12.36 -14.94
N MET A 108 -0.43 -12.53 -14.36
CA MET A 108 -0.23 -13.26 -13.11
C MET A 108 0.63 -12.45 -12.17
N LEU A 109 0.33 -12.57 -10.88
CA LEU A 109 1.13 -12.06 -9.80
C LEU A 109 1.62 -13.22 -8.93
N TYR A 110 2.91 -13.19 -8.62
CA TYR A 110 3.52 -13.99 -7.56
C TYR A 110 4.20 -13.07 -6.56
N ALA A 111 3.71 -13.03 -5.33
CA ALA A 111 4.34 -12.34 -4.22
C ALA A 111 4.78 -13.36 -3.15
N ALA A 112 6.00 -13.21 -2.65
CA ALA A 112 6.55 -14.10 -1.64
C ALA A 112 7.38 -13.34 -0.60
N THR A 113 6.99 -13.54 0.65
CA THR A 113 7.63 -13.00 1.84
C THR A 113 8.71 -13.96 2.34
N SER A 114 9.89 -13.43 2.62
CA SER A 114 11.01 -14.17 3.20
C SER A 114 11.62 -13.44 4.39
N GLN A 115 12.30 -14.19 5.26
CA GLN A 115 12.97 -13.67 6.45
C GLN A 115 14.47 -13.96 6.37
N THR A 116 15.28 -12.91 6.30
CA THR A 116 16.74 -12.99 6.27
C THR A 116 17.31 -12.52 7.61
N GLY A 117 17.70 -13.47 8.47
CA GLY A 117 18.24 -13.16 9.80
C GLY A 117 17.16 -12.68 10.79
N GLN A 118 17.60 -12.11 11.91
CA GLN A 118 16.73 -11.72 13.03
C GLN A 118 16.05 -10.35 12.87
N GLU A 119 16.29 -9.58 11.81
CA GLU A 119 15.73 -8.20 11.71
C GLU A 119 15.40 -7.73 10.29
N GLN A 120 15.49 -8.59 9.27
CA GLN A 120 15.20 -8.18 7.91
C GLN A 120 14.23 -9.12 7.22
N ALA A 121 13.04 -8.60 6.96
CA ALA A 121 12.07 -9.27 6.14
C ALA A 121 12.01 -8.67 4.74
N LYS A 122 11.68 -9.50 3.75
CA LYS A 122 11.67 -9.11 2.34
C LYS A 122 10.43 -9.61 1.66
N ILE A 123 9.94 -8.86 0.69
CA ILE A 123 8.79 -9.26 -0.13
C ILE A 123 9.17 -9.10 -1.60
N LEU A 124 9.17 -10.22 -2.32
CA LEU A 124 9.46 -10.26 -3.75
C LEU A 124 8.14 -10.32 -4.51
N TYR A 125 7.86 -9.32 -5.33
CA TYR A 125 6.73 -9.27 -6.27
C TYR A 125 7.23 -9.57 -7.67
N ARG A 126 6.55 -10.46 -8.39
CA ARG A 126 6.81 -10.80 -9.78
C ARG A 126 5.52 -10.79 -10.56
N ILE A 127 5.50 -10.05 -11.65
CA ILE A 127 4.32 -9.82 -12.49
C ILE A 127 4.65 -10.23 -13.91
N TYR A 128 3.75 -11.00 -14.50
CA TYR A 128 3.86 -11.53 -15.85
C TYR A 128 2.59 -11.17 -16.61
N HIS A 129 2.73 -10.50 -17.75
CA HIS A 129 1.63 -10.32 -18.69
C HIS A 129 1.30 -11.65 -19.37
N ARG A 130 0.03 -11.86 -19.72
CA ARG A 130 -0.42 -13.11 -20.36
C ARG A 130 0.30 -13.41 -21.67
N ASP A 131 0.55 -12.38 -22.47
CA ASP A 131 1.06 -12.51 -23.84
C ASP A 131 2.61 -12.60 -23.89
N GLU A 132 3.28 -12.39 -22.76
CA GLU A 132 4.73 -12.53 -22.64
C GLU A 132 5.04 -13.97 -22.23
N SER A 133 5.36 -14.82 -23.20
CA SER A 133 5.42 -16.28 -23.06
C SER A 133 6.48 -16.81 -22.08
N SER A 134 7.35 -15.98 -21.53
CA SER A 134 8.46 -16.44 -20.65
C SER A 134 9.25 -15.34 -19.94
N ILE A 135 9.13 -14.08 -20.36
CA ILE A 135 9.91 -12.98 -19.79
C ILE A 135 9.08 -12.34 -18.69
N MET A 136 9.67 -12.19 -17.50
CA MET A 136 9.05 -11.41 -16.43
C MET A 136 8.84 -9.97 -16.92
N SER A 137 7.60 -9.49 -16.84
CA SER A 137 7.25 -8.13 -17.24
C SER A 137 7.76 -7.12 -16.22
N CYS A 138 7.54 -7.38 -14.93
CA CYS A 138 8.07 -6.56 -13.84
C CYS A 138 8.39 -7.38 -12.59
N ALA A 139 9.41 -6.97 -11.83
CA ALA A 139 9.60 -7.42 -10.46
C ALA A 139 10.13 -6.32 -9.55
N TRP A 140 9.75 -6.42 -8.29
CA TRP A 140 10.18 -5.54 -7.21
C TRP A 140 10.54 -6.35 -5.97
N MET A 141 11.56 -5.90 -5.26
CA MET A 141 11.92 -6.37 -3.94
C MET A 141 11.71 -5.26 -2.93
N GLU A 142 10.89 -5.50 -1.94
CA GLU A 142 10.76 -4.64 -0.78
C GLU A 142 11.54 -5.23 0.39
N THR A 143 12.26 -4.38 1.13
CA THR A 143 13.00 -4.77 2.34
C THR A 143 12.48 -3.99 3.53
N TYR A 144 12.29 -4.68 4.65
CA TYR A 144 11.71 -4.17 5.88
C TYR A 144 12.66 -4.46 7.04
N GLY A 145 12.89 -3.47 7.90
CA GLY A 145 13.72 -3.63 9.10
C GLY A 145 12.94 -4.13 10.30
N LEU A 146 12.03 -5.07 10.06
CA LEU A 146 11.22 -5.71 11.08
C LEU A 146 11.02 -7.18 10.72
N ASN A 147 10.72 -7.98 11.74
CA ASN A 147 10.42 -9.39 11.53
C ASN A 147 8.94 -9.59 11.22
N PHE A 148 8.68 -10.41 10.21
CA PHE A 148 7.35 -10.91 9.99
C PHE A 148 7.13 -12.19 10.79
N SER A 149 6.04 -12.23 11.54
CA SER A 149 5.55 -13.47 12.14
C SER A 149 4.74 -14.24 11.10
N ASP A 150 4.86 -15.58 11.11
CA ASP A 150 4.16 -16.51 10.22
C ASP A 150 2.63 -16.43 10.27
N LYS A 151 2.07 -15.69 11.24
CA LYS A 151 0.63 -15.52 11.48
C LYS A 151 0.15 -14.07 11.43
N ASN A 152 0.86 -13.18 10.75
CA ASN A 152 0.44 -11.78 10.68
C ASN A 152 -0.58 -11.55 9.55
N GLU A 153 -1.88 -11.68 9.86
CA GLU A 153 -2.96 -11.37 8.92
C GLU A 153 -2.89 -9.94 8.39
N GLU A 154 -2.44 -9.00 9.23
CA GLU A 154 -2.31 -7.59 8.85
C GLU A 154 -1.22 -7.40 7.80
N LEU A 155 -0.08 -8.10 7.95
CA LEU A 155 0.94 -8.15 6.90
C LEU A 155 0.36 -8.66 5.58
N MET A 156 -0.45 -9.72 5.60
CA MET A 156 -1.02 -10.26 4.36
C MET A 156 -2.05 -9.34 3.71
N LYS A 157 -2.78 -8.53 4.49
CA LYS A 157 -3.60 -7.44 3.93
C LYS A 157 -2.73 -6.40 3.24
N GLN A 158 -1.64 -5.97 3.89
CA GLN A 158 -0.71 -5.00 3.29
C GLN A 158 -0.04 -5.56 2.04
N VAL A 159 0.37 -6.83 2.04
CA VAL A 159 0.92 -7.51 0.86
C VAL A 159 -0.05 -7.45 -0.32
N LYS A 160 -1.36 -7.65 -0.10
CA LYS A 160 -2.38 -7.55 -1.15
C LYS A 160 -2.53 -6.13 -1.68
N VAL A 161 -2.54 -5.13 -0.80
CA VAL A 161 -2.63 -3.70 -1.20
C VAL A 161 -1.42 -3.31 -2.05
N ARG A 162 -0.20 -3.62 -1.56
CA ARG A 162 1.06 -3.33 -2.27
C ARG A 162 1.20 -4.11 -3.57
N ALA A 163 0.75 -5.36 -3.57
CA ALA A 163 0.71 -6.17 -4.79
C ALA A 163 -0.16 -5.52 -5.89
N LEU A 164 -1.32 -4.97 -5.52
CA LEU A 164 -2.18 -4.27 -6.47
C LEU A 164 -1.55 -2.96 -6.94
N GLU A 165 -0.87 -2.23 -6.07
CA GLU A 165 -0.09 -1.02 -6.42
C GLU A 165 1.00 -1.34 -7.47
N TRP A 166 1.81 -2.38 -7.24
CA TRP A 166 2.82 -2.83 -8.20
C TRP A 166 2.21 -3.34 -9.51
N THR A 167 1.05 -3.98 -9.44
CA THR A 167 0.31 -4.43 -10.62
C THR A 167 -0.14 -3.25 -11.49
N ASN A 168 -0.76 -2.23 -10.89
CA ASN A 168 -1.11 -1.01 -11.60
C ASN A 168 0.13 -0.33 -12.21
N THR A 169 1.23 -0.27 -11.46
CA THR A 169 2.49 0.30 -11.94
C THR A 169 3.08 -0.47 -13.14
N CYS A 170 3.01 -1.80 -13.12
CA CYS A 170 3.50 -2.63 -14.22
C CYS A 170 2.69 -2.41 -15.50
N PHE A 171 1.37 -2.44 -15.38
CA PHE A 171 0.46 -2.32 -16.52
C PHE A 171 0.35 -0.89 -17.06
N ALA A 172 0.63 0.14 -16.25
CA ALA A 172 0.67 1.53 -16.70
C ALA A 172 1.77 1.80 -17.75
N LYS A 173 2.80 0.95 -17.82
CA LYS A 173 3.86 1.06 -18.84
C LYS A 173 3.38 0.63 -20.23
N LEU A 174 2.36 -0.23 -20.32
CA LEU A 174 1.80 -0.73 -21.58
C LEU A 174 0.84 0.26 -22.26
N SER A 175 0.31 1.23 -21.51
CA SER A 175 -0.69 2.19 -22.00
C SER A 175 -0.11 3.48 -22.58
N LYS A 176 1.22 3.59 -22.74
CA LYS A 176 1.82 4.68 -23.51
C LYS A 176 1.81 4.31 -25.00
N PRO A 177 1.07 5.04 -25.85
CA PRO A 177 1.18 4.87 -27.30
C PRO A 177 2.59 5.31 -27.74
N ASN A 178 3.24 4.49 -28.56
CA ASN A 178 4.42 4.88 -29.35
C ASN A 178 4.02 5.91 -30.41
#